data_AF-A0A821NW27-F1
#
_entry.id   AF-A0A821NW27-F1
#
_cell.length_a   1.000
_cell.length_b   1.000
_cell.length_c   1.000
_cell.angle_alpha   90.00
_cell.angle_beta   90.00
_cell.angle_gamma   90.00
#
_symmetry.space_group_name_H-M   'P 1'
#
loop_
_entity.id
_entity.type
_entity.pdbx_description
1 polymer ?
#
loop_
_entity_poly.entity_id
_entity_poly.type
_entity_poly.pdbx_seq_one_letter_code
_entity_poly.pdbx_strand_id
1 'polypeptide(L)' 'AQELLLEIYERLDDLDADKAEARAGRILHGLGFTKKMQNKQCKDFSGGWRMRVALARALFVSPHLLLLGI' A
#
# COMPACT_ATOMS: atom_id res chain seq x y z
N ALA A 1 23.25 -6.81 25.91
CA ALA A 1 22.81 -7.89 24.99
C ALA A 1 21.36 -7.70 24.56
N GLN A 2 20.42 -7.41 25.49
CA GLN A 2 19.03 -7.11 25.11
C GLN A 2 18.85 -5.78 24.33
N GLU A 3 19.62 -4.73 24.63
CA GLU A 3 19.54 -3.44 23.90
C GLU A 3 19.87 -3.57 22.40
N LEU A 4 20.89 -4.36 22.05
CA LEU A 4 21.30 -4.55 20.65
C LEU A 4 20.21 -5.25 19.82
N LEU A 5 19.41 -6.11 20.46
CA LEU A 5 18.32 -6.83 19.82
C LEU A 5 17.14 -5.87 19.57
N LEU A 6 16.80 -5.02 20.55
CA LEU A 6 15.78 -3.98 20.40
C LEU A 6 16.11 -3.00 19.28
N GLU A 7 17.36 -2.57 19.17
CA GLU A 7 17.84 -1.64 18.13
C GLU A 7 17.84 -2.29 16.73
N ILE A 8 18.13 -3.61 16.64
CA ILE A 8 18.01 -4.37 15.39
C ILE A 8 16.55 -4.49 14.95
N TYR A 9 15.61 -4.68 15.89
CA TYR A 9 14.18 -4.72 15.59
C TYR A 9 13.61 -3.36 15.19
N GLU A 10 14.00 -2.26 15.83
CA GLU A 10 13.60 -0.90 15.43
C GLU A 10 14.10 -0.55 14.02
N ARG A 11 15.35 -0.90 13.68
CA ARG A 11 15.87 -0.69 12.31
C ARG A 11 15.18 -1.56 11.27
N LEU A 12 14.72 -2.76 11.62
CA LEU A 12 13.95 -3.63 10.73
C LEU A 12 12.56 -3.06 10.43
N ASP A 13 11.97 -2.34 11.38
CA ASP A 13 10.67 -1.65 11.24
C ASP A 13 10.79 -0.40 10.36
N ASP A 14 11.85 0.40 10.49
CA ASP A 14 12.13 1.53 9.58
C ASP A 14 12.33 1.08 8.12
N LEU A 15 12.95 -0.10 7.94
CA LEU A 15 13.30 -0.70 6.65
C LEU A 15 12.10 -1.13 5.76
N ASP A 16 10.87 -1.13 6.30
CA ASP A 16 9.66 -1.47 5.52
C ASP A 16 8.85 -0.23 5.10
N ALA A 17 9.10 0.94 5.68
CA ALA A 17 8.52 2.21 5.23
C ALA A 17 9.03 2.58 3.83
N ASP A 18 10.33 2.39 3.57
CA ASP A 18 10.97 2.62 2.26
C ASP A 18 10.38 1.70 1.17
N LYS A 19 9.95 0.50 1.58
CA LYS A 19 9.35 -0.51 0.70
C LYS A 19 7.84 -0.33 0.55
N ALA A 20 7.21 0.48 1.40
CA ALA A 20 5.78 0.74 1.38
C ALA A 20 5.35 1.36 0.05
N GLU A 21 6.06 2.38 -0.42
CA GLU A 21 5.75 3.04 -1.69
C GLU A 21 5.91 2.07 -2.87
N ALA A 22 7.00 1.29 -2.90
CA ALA A 22 7.24 0.29 -3.93
C ALA A 22 6.21 -0.85 -3.91
N ARG A 23 5.71 -1.22 -2.73
CA ARG A 23 4.66 -2.25 -2.56
C ARG A 23 3.30 -1.70 -2.98
N ALA A 24 2.95 -0.48 -2.57
CA ALA A 24 1.73 0.21 -2.98
C ALA A 24 1.70 0.42 -4.50
N GLY A 25 2.81 0.86 -5.09
CA GLY A 25 2.95 1.03 -6.54
C GLY A 25 2.75 -0.25 -7.33
N ARG A 26 3.24 -1.40 -6.83
CA ARG A 26 3.00 -2.72 -7.44
C ARG A 26 1.52 -3.12 -7.41
N ILE A 27 0.85 -2.94 -6.28
CA ILE A 27 -0.59 -3.24 -6.14
C ILE A 27 -1.42 -2.35 -7.06
N LEU A 28 -1.14 -1.04 -7.07
CA LEU A 28 -1.80 -0.07 -7.93
C LEU A 28 -1.56 -0.38 -9.41
N HIS A 29 -0.34 -0.76 -9.79
CA HIS A 29 -0.04 -1.18 -11.16
C HIS A 29 -0.88 -2.41 -11.57
N GLY A 30 -1.00 -3.42 -10.70
CA GLY A 30 -1.85 -4.59 -10.93
C GLY A 30 -3.34 -4.27 -11.11
N LEU A 31 -3.81 -3.14 -10.54
CA LEU A 31 -5.18 -2.63 -10.68
C LEU A 31 -5.36 -1.65 -11.86
N GLY A 32 -4.29 -1.43 -12.65
CA GLY A 32 -4.29 -0.62 -13.86
C GLY A 32 -3.90 0.85 -13.68
N PHE A 33 -3.34 1.24 -12.52
CA PHE A 33 -2.86 2.61 -12.31
C PHE A 33 -1.46 2.81 -12.90
N THR A 34 -1.34 3.73 -13.86
CA THR A 34 -0.04 4.18 -14.38
C THR A 34 0.73 5.01 -13.34
N LYS A 35 2.06 5.14 -13.47
CA LYS A 35 2.88 6.00 -12.59
C LYS A 35 2.33 7.43 -12.48
N LYS A 36 1.87 8.01 -13.59
CA LYS A 36 1.26 9.36 -13.60
C LYS A 36 -0.03 9.42 -12.77
N MET A 37 -0.81 8.34 -12.77
CA MET A 37 -2.04 8.24 -11.98
C MET A 37 -1.76 8.00 -10.50
N GLN A 38 -0.70 7.28 -10.15
CA GLN A 38 -0.31 7.06 -8.76
C GLN A 38 0.02 8.38 -8.03
N ASN A 39 0.53 9.37 -8.77
CA ASN A 39 0.81 10.73 -8.25
C ASN A 39 -0.38 11.70 -8.37
N LYS A 40 -1.54 11.26 -8.89
CA LYS A 40 -2.73 12.10 -9.06
C LYS A 40 -3.55 12.13 -7.77
N GLN A 41 -4.15 13.28 -7.45
CA GLN A 41 -5.03 13.38 -6.28
C GLN A 41 -6.27 12.49 -6.43
N CYS A 42 -6.64 11.78 -5.36
CA CYS A 42 -7.77 10.86 -5.35
C CYS A 42 -9.12 11.48 -5.76
N LYS A 43 -9.29 12.79 -5.51
CA LYS A 43 -10.51 13.54 -5.84
C LYS A 43 -10.73 13.70 -7.35
N ASP A 44 -9.65 13.63 -8.13
CA ASP A 44 -9.69 13.83 -9.58
C ASP A 44 -9.94 12.51 -10.35
N PHE A 45 -10.23 11.42 -9.63
CA PHE A 45 -10.64 10.14 -10.20
C PHE A 45 -12.16 10.00 -10.20
N SER A 46 -12.69 9.31 -11.21
CA SER A 46 -14.10 8.92 -11.26
C SER A 46 -14.43 7.90 -10.16
N GLY A 47 -15.73 7.69 -9.89
CA GLY A 47 -16.18 6.78 -8.82
C GLY A 47 -15.59 5.37 -8.91
N GLY A 48 -15.52 4.79 -10.12
CA GLY A 48 -14.93 3.46 -10.33
C GLY A 48 -13.43 3.40 -10.03
N TRP A 49 -12.68 4.44 -10.39
CA TRP A 49 -11.26 4.51 -10.06
C TRP A 49 -11.03 4.70 -8.55
N ARG A 50 -11.89 5.47 -7.87
CA ARG A 50 -11.82 5.59 -6.39
C ARG A 50 -12.11 4.27 -5.69
N MET A 51 -13.04 3.46 -6.20
CA MET A 51 -13.28 2.10 -5.69
C MET A 51 -12.03 1.21 -5.85
N ARG A 52 -11.33 1.31 -6.99
CA ARG A 52 -10.06 0.59 -7.19
C ARG A 52 -8.95 1.07 -6.25
N VAL A 53 -8.88 2.37 -5.92
CA VAL A 53 -7.96 2.86 -4.88
C VAL A 53 -8.32 2.26 -3.51
N ALA A 54 -9.61 2.18 -3.17
CA ALA A 54 -10.05 1.56 -1.92
C ALA A 54 -9.66 0.07 -1.85
N LEU A 55 -9.81 -0.66 -2.96
CA LEU A 55 -9.34 -2.04 -3.08
C LEU A 55 -7.82 -2.15 -2.95
N ALA A 56 -7.06 -1.26 -3.60
CA ALA A 56 -5.60 -1.22 -3.48
C ALA A 56 -5.15 -1.02 -2.03
N ARG A 57 -5.82 -0.13 -1.29
CA ARG A 57 -5.57 0.08 0.14
C ARG A 57 -5.89 -1.16 0.96
N ALA A 58 -7.01 -1.83 0.68
CA ALA A 58 -7.38 -3.06 1.37
C ALA A 58 -6.33 -4.16 1.13
N LEU A 59 -5.85 -4.34 -0.11
CA LEU A 59 -4.79 -5.30 -0.42
C LEU A 59 -3.44 -4.93 0.19
N PHE A 60 -3.12 -3.64 0.26
CA PHE A 60 -1.87 -3.16 0.85
C PHE A 60 -1.75 -3.54 2.33
N VAL A 61 -2.86 -3.48 3.07
CA VAL A 61 -2.94 -3.90 4.48
C VAL A 61 -2.80 -5.41 4.66
N SER A 62 -2.84 -6.21 3.58
CA SER A 62 -2.73 -7.67 3.61
C SER A 62 -3.66 -8.35 4.63
N PRO A 63 -4.99 -8.11 4.55
CA PRO A 63 -5.93 -8.67 5.50
C PRO A 63 -6.08 -10.18 5.31
N HIS A 64 -6.28 -10.90 6.41
CA HIS A 64 -6.54 -12.34 6.41
C HIS A 64 -7.89 -12.69 5.76
N LEU A 65 -8.85 -11.75 5.74
CA LEU A 65 -10.14 -11.88 5.08
C LEU A 65 -10.51 -10.55 4.40
N LEU A 66 -10.87 -10.62 3.12
CA LEU A 66 -11.36 -9.48 2.34
C LEU A 66 -12.76 -9.80 1.80
N LEU A 67 -13.76 -9.05 2.24
CA LEU A 67 -15.14 -9.14 1.73
C LEU A 67 -15.34 -8.08 0.64
N LEU A 68 -15.48 -8.54 -0.60
CA LEU A 68 -15.83 -7.69 -1.72
C LEU A 68 -17.34 -7.82 -1.97
N GLY A 69 -18.10 -6.79 -1.56
CA GLY A 69 -19.52 -6.69 -1.90
C GLY A 69 -19.70 -6.33 -3.37
N ILE A 70 -20.72 -6.90 -4.01
CA ILE A 70 -21.16 -6.51 -5.36
C ILE A 70 -22.06 -5.28 -5.28
#